data_AF-A0A0A1MA51-F1
#
_entry.id   AF-A0A0A1MA51-F1
#
_cell.length_a   1.000
_cell.length_b   1.000
_cell.length_c   1.000
_cell.angle_alpha   90.00
_cell.angle_beta   90.00
_cell.angle_gamma   90.00
#
_symmetry.space_group_name_H-M   'P 1'
#
loop_
_entity.id
_entity.type
_entity.pdbx_description
1 polymer ?
#
loop_
_entity_poly.entity_id
_entity_poly.type
_entity_poly.pdbx_seq_one_letter_code
_entity_poly.pdbx_strand_id
1 'polypeptide(L)'
;MYGGNIIFEDLTLEVKEKERIGIVGRNGGGKTTLLRLMAGITKQDEGNIHWKKATTIGYLEQIPHPGEGISVFEVLKQSNEEIVALEKQMKHLEQAMQSPESEQDMTAAIKAYGEAQERFTVFGGYELEANIDRITTGLHIHDLLQMPFDQISGGEKTKVGLAKILLQNPDLLLLDEPTNHLDLQAVEWLGEFLNNYKGTVVVISHDRYFLDEVVERILDLEDGELAVYHTNFSGYVKEKEERLLREFQAYEEQQKKIKKMKEAIKRLKEWANRANPPNEGLHKRAKNMERALERMEKIDKPGLNRKKMQMELDSSDRSGKDVVVMTDVRKQFGEKLLFNHVSMHIRYQDRVAIIGENGTGKSMLIQLMLGNVSPDSGEVMIGSNVKFGYLSQHVFHDIDPNQTVLETFREAISVTEGKARHILAKFLFYGEHVFRKVTQLSGGEKMRLRLAQLMHQDINTLILDEPTNHLDIDSREVLEETLEGFGGSLIAVSHDRYFLDKQFDYLYWIENKQISTYLGNYSWAKKKRKEQLSEKQETLFSSDKKTDKKMKKSYRTIEDPSIMLEKLEQHIEALEAEIYAIELRMAGIADAEELQRLQEQKENKDSERQHAYEKLVVLENGD
;
A
#
# COMPACT_ATOMS: atom_id res chain seq x y z
N MET A 1 -17.01 21.04 15.56
CA MET A 1 -15.75 21.74 15.86
C MET A 1 -14.92 20.90 16.81
N TYR A 2 -13.61 20.75 16.55
CA TYR A 2 -12.68 20.13 17.50
C TYR A 2 -11.52 21.10 17.70
N GLY A 3 -11.33 21.59 18.93
CA GLY A 3 -10.25 22.54 19.24
C GLY A 3 -10.37 23.93 18.56
N GLY A 4 -11.55 24.32 18.07
CA GLY A 4 -11.80 25.65 17.47
C GLY A 4 -11.75 25.71 15.94
N ASN A 5 -11.38 24.62 15.26
CA ASN A 5 -11.45 24.52 13.79
C ASN A 5 -12.70 23.73 13.36
N ILE A 6 -13.33 24.16 12.26
CA ILE A 6 -14.39 23.42 11.57
C ILE A 6 -13.71 22.26 10.85
N ILE A 7 -14.20 21.02 11.09
CA ILE A 7 -13.66 19.81 10.44
C ILE A 7 -14.49 19.45 9.21
N PHE A 8 -15.81 19.64 9.28
CA PHE A 8 -16.76 19.35 8.20
C PHE A 8 -17.73 20.52 8.08
N GLU A 9 -18.11 20.85 6.85
CA GLU A 9 -19.13 21.84 6.52
C GLU A 9 -20.08 21.22 5.48
N ASP A 10 -21.41 21.29 5.72
CA ASP A 10 -22.48 20.83 4.82
C ASP A 10 -22.31 19.43 4.19
N LEU A 11 -21.79 18.46 4.96
CA LEU A 11 -21.53 17.12 4.47
C LEU A 11 -22.82 16.31 4.27
N THR A 12 -23.06 15.88 3.03
CA THR A 12 -24.17 14.98 2.67
C THR A 12 -23.64 13.64 2.18
N LEU A 13 -24.05 12.56 2.84
CA LEU A 13 -23.61 11.21 2.50
C LEU A 13 -24.74 10.19 2.70
N GLU A 14 -24.88 9.30 1.73
CA GLU A 14 -25.76 8.13 1.79
C GLU A 14 -24.90 6.87 1.61
N VAL A 15 -25.03 5.94 2.55
CA VAL A 15 -24.38 4.61 2.55
C VAL A 15 -25.47 3.56 2.40
N LYS A 16 -25.39 2.74 1.35
CA LYS A 16 -26.40 1.70 1.08
C LYS A 16 -25.93 0.33 1.56
N GLU A 17 -26.89 -0.57 1.74
CA GLU A 17 -26.61 -1.95 2.15
C GLU A 17 -25.70 -2.65 1.14
N LYS A 18 -24.70 -3.37 1.66
CA LYS A 18 -23.71 -4.14 0.88
C LYS A 18 -22.76 -3.29 0.03
N GLU A 19 -22.75 -1.97 0.22
CA GLU A 19 -21.73 -1.13 -0.38
C GLU A 19 -20.37 -1.37 0.30
N ARG A 20 -19.31 -1.28 -0.51
CA ARG A 20 -17.92 -1.25 -0.05
C ARG A 20 -17.34 0.11 -0.39
N ILE A 21 -17.13 0.91 0.64
CA ILE A 21 -16.78 2.32 0.53
C ILE A 21 -15.40 2.55 1.12
N GLY A 22 -14.55 3.25 0.38
CA GLY A 22 -13.23 3.67 0.81
C GLY A 22 -13.24 5.15 1.11
N ILE A 23 -12.66 5.57 2.24
CA ILE A 23 -12.47 6.98 2.58
C ILE A 23 -10.99 7.32 2.38
N VAL A 24 -10.72 8.26 1.48
CA VAL A 24 -9.38 8.77 1.18
C VAL A 24 -9.29 10.26 1.51
N GLY A 25 -8.08 10.76 1.70
CA GLY A 25 -7.85 12.16 2.03
C GLY A 25 -6.58 12.35 2.87
N ARG A 26 -6.19 13.61 3.06
CA ARG A 26 -4.94 13.97 3.74
C ARG A 26 -4.99 13.66 5.24
N ASN A 27 -3.83 13.53 5.87
CA ASN A 27 -3.77 13.39 7.33
C ASN A 27 -4.31 14.65 8.01
N GLY A 28 -5.14 14.46 9.04
CA GLY A 28 -5.84 15.56 9.71
C GLY A 28 -7.10 16.06 8.98
N GLY A 29 -7.46 15.50 7.81
CA GLY A 29 -8.68 15.88 7.08
C GLY A 29 -10.00 15.41 7.71
N GLY A 30 -9.96 14.74 8.87
CA GLY A 30 -11.18 14.31 9.59
C GLY A 30 -11.64 12.88 9.34
N LYS A 31 -10.97 12.06 8.53
CA LYS A 31 -11.37 10.68 8.18
C LYS A 31 -11.81 9.82 9.40
N THR A 32 -10.95 9.68 10.41
CA THR A 32 -11.27 8.98 11.66
C THR A 32 -12.46 9.60 12.40
N THR A 33 -12.60 10.92 12.35
CA THR A 33 -13.73 11.62 12.97
C THR A 33 -15.04 11.26 12.25
N LEU A 34 -15.01 11.15 10.92
CA LEU A 34 -16.17 10.72 10.12
C LEU A 34 -16.60 9.29 10.50
N LEU A 35 -15.66 8.35 10.63
CA LEU A 35 -16.00 6.99 11.12
C LEU A 35 -16.58 7.00 12.53
N ARG A 36 -16.04 7.80 13.46
CA ARG A 36 -16.59 7.91 14.82
C ARG A 36 -17.99 8.52 14.87
N LEU A 37 -18.30 9.45 13.96
CA LEU A 37 -19.66 9.97 13.77
C LEU A 37 -20.59 8.87 13.24
N MET A 38 -20.15 8.10 12.24
CA MET A 38 -20.92 6.96 11.70
C MET A 38 -21.15 5.86 12.74
N ALA A 39 -20.18 5.63 13.63
CA ALA A 39 -20.28 4.69 14.73
C ALA A 39 -21.18 5.16 15.89
N GLY A 40 -21.56 6.45 15.91
CA GLY A 40 -22.33 7.04 17.00
C GLY A 40 -21.52 7.29 18.29
N ILE A 41 -20.19 7.17 18.22
CA ILE A 41 -19.27 7.40 19.36
C ILE A 41 -19.14 8.90 19.62
N THR A 42 -18.95 9.67 18.55
CA THR A 42 -18.93 11.13 18.59
C THR A 42 -20.29 11.64 18.14
N LYS A 43 -20.82 12.66 18.84
CA LYS A 43 -22.05 13.35 18.42
C LYS A 43 -21.71 14.50 17.48
N GLN A 44 -22.55 14.72 16.47
CA GLN A 44 -22.46 15.89 15.62
C GLN A 44 -22.93 17.15 16.36
N ASP A 45 -22.33 18.30 16.03
CA ASP A 45 -22.75 19.59 16.56
C ASP A 45 -24.02 20.10 15.86
N GLU A 46 -24.06 19.93 14.53
CA GLU A 46 -25.17 20.34 13.65
C GLU A 46 -25.48 19.22 12.65
N GLY A 47 -26.71 19.21 12.12
CA GLY A 47 -27.19 18.18 11.20
C GLY A 47 -27.69 16.90 11.90
N ASN A 48 -28.12 15.93 11.09
CA ASN A 48 -28.69 14.67 11.56
C ASN A 48 -28.02 13.47 10.90
N ILE A 49 -27.74 12.44 11.69
CA ILE A 49 -27.29 11.13 11.22
C ILE A 49 -28.42 10.13 11.53
N HIS A 50 -28.81 9.36 10.52
CA HIS A 50 -29.87 8.38 10.63
C HIS A 50 -29.36 7.01 10.21
N TRP A 51 -29.64 6.00 11.04
CA TRP A 51 -29.38 4.59 10.73
C TRP A 51 -30.70 3.87 10.46
N LYS A 52 -30.62 2.79 9.68
CA LYS A 52 -31.73 1.84 9.58
C LYS A 52 -31.99 1.24 10.98
N LYS A 53 -33.26 0.95 11.29
CA LYS A 53 -33.63 0.35 12.58
C LYS A 53 -32.93 -1.00 12.75
N ALA A 54 -32.40 -1.24 13.94
CA ALA A 54 -31.70 -2.48 14.34
C ALA A 54 -30.40 -2.78 13.56
N THR A 55 -29.77 -1.77 12.95
CA THR A 55 -28.41 -1.92 12.39
C THR A 55 -27.38 -2.12 13.49
N THR A 56 -26.64 -3.22 13.41
CA THR A 56 -25.45 -3.46 14.22
C THR A 56 -24.23 -2.82 13.58
N ILE A 57 -23.43 -2.10 14.37
CA ILE A 57 -22.25 -1.38 13.89
C ILE A 57 -21.02 -1.92 14.62
N GLY A 58 -20.01 -2.34 13.86
CA GLY A 58 -18.70 -2.68 14.40
C GLY A 58 -17.68 -1.63 14.01
N TYR A 59 -17.01 -1.03 14.99
CA TYR A 59 -15.93 -0.07 14.79
C TYR A 59 -14.66 -0.58 15.46
N LEU A 60 -13.52 -0.46 14.78
CA LEU A 60 -12.21 -0.87 15.29
C LEU A 60 -11.75 0.03 16.45
N GLU A 61 -12.17 -0.33 17.66
CA GLU A 61 -11.69 0.27 18.90
C GLU A 61 -10.52 -0.51 19.50
N GLN A 62 -9.70 0.19 20.29
CA GLN A 62 -8.75 -0.49 21.16
C GLN A 62 -9.52 -1.31 22.18
N ILE A 63 -9.25 -2.62 22.24
CA ILE A 63 -9.87 -3.49 23.23
C ILE A 63 -9.46 -3.00 24.63
N PRO A 64 -10.41 -2.63 25.51
CA PRO A 64 -10.09 -2.30 26.89
C PRO A 64 -9.47 -3.49 27.59
N HIS A 65 -8.57 -3.23 28.55
CA HIS A 65 -7.87 -4.28 29.29
C HIS A 65 -8.87 -5.28 29.90
N PRO A 66 -8.93 -6.54 29.43
CA PRO A 66 -10.01 -7.46 29.78
C PRO A 66 -9.88 -7.96 31.23
N GLY A 67 -8.67 -7.89 31.80
CA GLY A 67 -8.34 -8.34 33.16
C GLY A 67 -7.08 -9.20 33.13
N GLU A 68 -6.37 -9.29 34.26
CA GLU A 68 -5.11 -10.05 34.33
C GLU A 68 -5.35 -11.54 34.04
N GLY A 69 -4.54 -12.10 33.15
CA GLY A 69 -4.49 -13.55 32.88
C GLY A 69 -5.53 -14.09 31.91
N ILE A 70 -6.40 -13.24 31.36
CA ILE A 70 -7.38 -13.66 30.35
C ILE A 70 -6.67 -13.96 29.04
N SER A 71 -6.97 -15.13 28.45
CA SER A 71 -6.35 -15.55 27.19
C SER A 71 -6.95 -14.81 25.98
N VAL A 72 -6.19 -14.70 24.89
CA VAL A 72 -6.70 -14.13 23.63
C VAL A 72 -7.93 -14.90 23.13
N PHE A 73 -7.96 -16.22 23.27
CA PHE A 73 -9.11 -17.05 22.92
C PHE A 73 -10.36 -16.65 23.70
N GLU A 74 -10.26 -16.42 25.00
CA GLU A 74 -11.39 -15.97 25.83
C GLU A 74 -11.88 -14.58 25.41
N VAL A 75 -10.97 -13.65 25.09
CA VAL A 75 -11.33 -12.32 24.57
C VAL A 75 -12.11 -12.42 23.25
N LEU A 76 -11.70 -13.30 22.35
CA LEU A 76 -12.38 -13.52 21.07
C LEU A 76 -13.71 -14.25 21.24
N LYS A 77 -13.79 -15.21 22.17
CA LYS A 77 -15.04 -15.91 22.48
C LYS A 77 -16.10 -14.95 23.05
N GLN A 78 -15.68 -13.92 23.79
CA GLN A 78 -16.53 -12.82 24.27
C GLN A 78 -16.97 -11.84 23.16
N SER A 79 -16.57 -12.04 21.89
CA SER A 79 -17.09 -11.24 20.77
C SER A 79 -18.62 -11.33 20.67
N ASN A 80 -19.19 -12.48 21.06
CA ASN A 80 -20.63 -12.72 21.07
C ASN A 80 -21.10 -13.15 22.46
N GLU A 81 -21.49 -12.16 23.28
CA GLU A 81 -21.94 -12.38 24.66
C GLU A 81 -23.17 -13.28 24.75
N GLU A 82 -24.05 -13.25 23.76
CA GLU A 82 -25.27 -14.06 23.75
C GLU A 82 -24.95 -15.55 23.59
N ILE A 83 -24.02 -15.91 22.69
CA ILE A 83 -23.55 -17.30 22.54
C ILE A 83 -22.88 -17.78 23.83
N VAL A 84 -22.03 -16.94 24.45
CA VAL A 84 -21.34 -17.30 25.70
C VAL A 84 -22.32 -17.47 26.86
N ALA A 85 -23.34 -16.62 26.95
CA ALA A 85 -24.39 -16.71 27.96
C ALA A 85 -25.22 -17.99 27.77
N LEU A 86 -25.59 -18.32 26.53
CA LEU A 86 -26.31 -19.55 26.19
C LEU A 86 -25.48 -20.79 26.52
N GLU A 87 -24.17 -20.81 26.23
CA GLU A 87 -23.29 -21.92 26.59
C GLU A 87 -23.23 -22.15 28.11
N LYS A 88 -23.10 -21.06 28.89
CA LYS A 88 -23.11 -21.14 30.37
C LYS A 88 -24.46 -21.62 30.89
N GLN A 89 -25.56 -21.13 30.31
CA GLN A 89 -26.92 -21.54 30.67
C GLN A 89 -27.13 -23.03 30.38
N MET A 90 -26.68 -23.52 29.22
CA MET A 90 -26.74 -24.94 28.86
C MET A 90 -25.96 -25.81 29.85
N LYS A 91 -24.72 -25.42 30.21
CA LYS A 91 -23.91 -26.14 31.23
C LYS A 91 -24.59 -26.17 32.60
N HIS A 92 -25.21 -25.05 33.02
CA HIS A 92 -25.95 -25.01 34.29
C HIS A 92 -27.19 -25.91 34.25
N LEU A 93 -27.92 -25.93 33.14
CA LEU A 93 -29.09 -26.80 32.95
C LEU A 93 -28.68 -28.28 32.90
N GLU A 94 -27.53 -28.61 32.31
CA GLU A 94 -26.95 -29.97 32.34
C GLU A 94 -26.67 -30.43 33.77
N GLN A 95 -26.10 -29.55 34.61
CA GLN A 95 -25.88 -29.85 36.03
C GLN A 95 -27.21 -30.03 36.79
N ALA A 96 -28.20 -29.19 36.53
CA ALA A 96 -29.52 -29.30 37.14
C ALA A 96 -30.24 -30.62 36.75
N MET A 97 -30.01 -31.10 35.52
CA MET A 97 -30.53 -32.41 35.07
C MET A 97 -29.84 -33.60 35.72
N GLN A 98 -28.60 -33.46 36.20
CA GLN A 98 -27.87 -34.53 36.90
C GLN A 98 -28.32 -34.71 38.36
N SER A 99 -28.84 -33.67 39.01
CA SER A 99 -29.32 -33.70 40.41
C SER A 99 -30.66 -32.97 40.58
N PRO A 100 -31.76 -33.48 39.99
CA PRO A 100 -33.07 -32.82 40.08
C PRO A 100 -33.65 -32.91 41.49
N GLU A 101 -34.12 -31.78 42.04
CA GLU A 101 -34.82 -31.73 43.33
C GLU A 101 -36.25 -32.30 43.24
N SER A 102 -36.88 -32.23 42.05
CA SER A 102 -38.18 -32.84 41.75
C SER A 102 -38.34 -33.21 40.27
N GLU A 103 -39.36 -34.02 39.95
CA GLU A 103 -39.72 -34.40 38.58
C GLU A 103 -40.23 -33.20 37.75
N GLN A 104 -40.82 -32.20 38.41
CA GLN A 104 -41.21 -30.95 37.78
C GLN A 104 -39.98 -30.10 37.39
N ASP A 105 -38.98 -30.05 38.26
CA ASP A 105 -37.73 -29.31 37.99
C ASP A 105 -36.95 -29.96 36.85
N MET A 106 -36.92 -31.29 36.79
CA MET A 106 -36.33 -32.03 35.67
C MET A 106 -37.02 -31.69 34.34
N THR A 107 -38.35 -31.69 34.32
CA THR A 107 -39.12 -31.37 33.11
C THR A 107 -38.90 -29.92 32.66
N ALA A 108 -38.84 -28.98 33.61
CA ALA A 108 -38.56 -27.57 33.33
C ALA A 108 -37.13 -27.37 32.78
N ALA A 109 -36.13 -28.05 33.36
CA ALA A 109 -34.75 -27.98 32.92
C ALA A 109 -34.56 -28.52 31.49
N ILE A 110 -35.21 -29.64 31.15
CA ILE A 110 -35.18 -30.21 29.79
C ILE A 110 -35.77 -29.22 28.77
N LYS A 111 -36.91 -28.62 29.09
CA LYS A 111 -37.56 -27.64 28.20
C LYS A 111 -36.67 -26.41 27.99
N ALA A 112 -36.15 -25.85 29.08
CA ALA A 112 -35.26 -24.68 29.01
C ALA A 112 -33.96 -24.98 28.26
N TYR A 113 -33.43 -26.21 28.38
CA TYR A 113 -32.26 -26.66 27.64
C TYR A 113 -32.55 -26.73 26.14
N GLY A 114 -33.70 -27.29 25.74
CA GLY A 114 -34.12 -27.33 24.34
C GLY A 114 -34.24 -25.93 23.72
N GLU A 115 -34.86 -24.97 24.42
CA GLU A 115 -34.96 -23.58 23.97
C GLU A 115 -33.59 -22.89 23.87
N ALA A 116 -32.70 -23.11 24.85
CA ALA A 116 -31.35 -22.57 24.83
C ALA A 116 -30.50 -23.18 23.70
N GLN A 117 -30.62 -24.48 23.46
CA GLN A 117 -29.92 -25.19 22.40
C GLN A 117 -30.36 -24.70 21.02
N GLU A 118 -31.67 -24.54 20.78
CA GLU A 118 -32.18 -24.03 19.52
C GLU A 118 -31.65 -22.62 19.23
N ARG A 119 -31.66 -21.73 20.23
CA ARG A 119 -31.05 -20.40 20.11
C ARG A 119 -29.55 -20.49 19.87
N PHE A 120 -28.83 -21.35 20.59
CA PHE A 120 -27.39 -21.53 20.42
C PHE A 120 -27.04 -21.99 19.00
N THR A 121 -27.83 -22.88 18.40
CA THR A 121 -27.70 -23.27 17.00
C THR A 121 -27.99 -22.10 16.05
N VAL A 122 -29.07 -21.35 16.26
CA VAL A 122 -29.46 -20.21 15.41
C VAL A 122 -28.40 -19.11 15.41
N PHE A 123 -27.79 -18.83 16.57
CA PHE A 123 -26.69 -17.86 16.68
C PHE A 123 -25.33 -18.40 16.21
N GLY A 124 -25.25 -19.65 15.74
CA GLY A 124 -24.02 -20.23 15.20
C GLY A 124 -23.00 -20.62 16.27
N GLY A 125 -23.44 -20.95 17.48
CA GLY A 125 -22.54 -21.25 18.61
C GLY A 125 -21.57 -22.40 18.35
N TYR A 126 -21.98 -23.40 17.56
CA TYR A 126 -21.09 -24.52 17.15
C TYR A 126 -20.04 -24.12 16.12
N GLU A 127 -20.26 -23.04 15.36
CA GLU A 127 -19.35 -22.55 14.33
C GLU A 127 -18.37 -21.52 14.90
N LEU A 128 -18.61 -21.00 16.11
CA LEU A 128 -17.82 -19.93 16.71
C LEU A 128 -16.35 -20.30 16.82
N GLU A 129 -16.02 -21.49 17.35
CA GLU A 129 -14.63 -21.92 17.51
C GLU A 129 -13.93 -22.10 16.15
N ALA A 130 -14.61 -22.72 15.18
CA ALA A 130 -14.08 -22.85 13.82
C ALA A 130 -13.88 -21.50 13.13
N ASN A 131 -14.74 -20.52 13.38
CA ASN A 131 -14.60 -19.15 12.89
C ASN A 131 -13.45 -18.41 13.58
N ILE A 132 -13.26 -18.60 14.89
CA ILE A 132 -12.10 -18.08 15.63
C ILE A 132 -10.82 -18.62 14.99
N ASP A 133 -10.73 -19.93 14.76
CA ASP A 133 -9.58 -20.55 14.13
C ASP A 133 -9.33 -19.98 12.74
N ARG A 134 -10.35 -19.96 11.87
CA ARG A 134 -10.23 -19.42 10.51
C ARG A 134 -9.73 -17.98 10.47
N ILE A 135 -10.30 -17.10 11.30
CA ILE A 135 -9.95 -15.68 11.34
C ILE A 135 -8.56 -15.47 11.95
N THR A 136 -8.24 -16.18 13.03
CA THR A 136 -6.95 -16.05 13.70
C THR A 136 -5.81 -16.63 12.87
N THR A 137 -6.04 -17.71 12.13
CA THR A 137 -5.10 -18.22 11.13
C THR A 137 -4.91 -17.20 10.02
N GLY A 138 -5.97 -16.64 9.45
CA GLY A 138 -5.87 -15.65 8.37
C GLY A 138 -5.14 -14.36 8.76
N LEU A 139 -5.26 -13.91 10.01
CA LEU A 139 -4.56 -12.73 10.53
C LEU A 139 -3.16 -13.03 11.10
N HIS A 140 -2.72 -14.30 11.04
CA HIS A 140 -1.47 -14.79 11.63
C HIS A 140 -1.35 -14.49 13.14
N ILE A 141 -2.40 -14.79 13.90
CA ILE A 141 -2.45 -14.64 15.36
C ILE A 141 -2.92 -15.92 16.09
N HIS A 142 -3.02 -17.04 15.38
CA HIS A 142 -3.49 -18.31 15.94
C HIS A 142 -2.63 -18.79 17.11
N ASP A 143 -1.30 -18.66 17.01
CA ASP A 143 -0.36 -19.06 18.06
C ASP A 143 -0.54 -18.23 19.36
N LEU A 144 -1.17 -17.06 19.27
CA LEU A 144 -1.41 -16.17 20.41
C LEU A 144 -2.65 -16.56 21.21
N LEU A 145 -3.50 -17.47 20.72
CA LEU A 145 -4.79 -17.79 21.32
C LEU A 145 -4.69 -18.17 22.81
N GLN A 146 -3.65 -18.90 23.18
CA GLN A 146 -3.43 -19.36 24.56
C GLN A 146 -2.62 -18.36 25.41
N MET A 147 -2.05 -17.32 24.80
CA MET A 147 -1.28 -16.33 25.52
C MET A 147 -2.21 -15.37 26.28
N PRO A 148 -1.78 -14.87 27.46
CA PRO A 148 -2.48 -13.78 28.13
C PRO A 148 -2.51 -12.52 27.28
N PHE A 149 -3.68 -11.88 27.17
CA PHE A 149 -3.87 -10.67 26.36
C PHE A 149 -2.92 -9.53 26.75
N ASP A 150 -2.51 -9.45 28.01
CA ASP A 150 -1.66 -8.36 28.49
C ASP A 150 -0.19 -8.50 28.06
N GLN A 151 0.23 -9.71 27.67
CA GLN A 151 1.60 -10.04 27.30
C GLN A 151 1.89 -9.85 25.80
N ILE A 152 0.86 -9.73 24.96
CA ILE A 152 1.03 -9.52 23.52
C ILE A 152 1.30 -8.05 23.19
N SER A 153 1.98 -7.82 22.07
CA SER A 153 2.38 -6.48 21.60
C SER A 153 1.17 -5.63 21.18
N GLY A 154 1.33 -4.30 21.11
CA GLY A 154 0.26 -3.40 20.69
C GLY A 154 -0.27 -3.67 19.27
N GLY A 155 0.60 -4.09 18.34
CA GLY A 155 0.20 -4.50 17.00
C GLY A 155 -0.64 -5.78 17.01
N GLU A 156 -0.22 -6.78 17.79
CA GLU A 156 -0.99 -8.02 17.98
C GLU A 156 -2.34 -7.74 18.65
N LYS A 157 -2.40 -6.85 19.65
CA LYS A 157 -3.67 -6.42 20.26
C LYS A 157 -4.62 -5.80 19.23
N THR A 158 -4.08 -5.02 18.29
CA THR A 158 -4.87 -4.43 17.20
C THR A 158 -5.42 -5.52 16.27
N LYS A 159 -4.61 -6.54 15.93
CA LYS A 159 -5.07 -7.71 15.16
C LYS A 159 -6.16 -8.50 15.88
N VAL A 160 -6.04 -8.68 17.20
CA VAL A 160 -7.08 -9.31 18.03
C VAL A 160 -8.36 -8.46 18.04
N GLY A 161 -8.23 -7.12 18.08
CA GLY A 161 -9.35 -6.17 17.92
C GLY A 161 -10.07 -6.35 16.60
N LEU A 162 -9.32 -6.42 15.51
CA LEU A 162 -9.86 -6.69 14.18
C LEU A 162 -10.58 -8.05 14.15
N ALA A 163 -9.94 -9.12 14.65
CA ALA A 163 -10.53 -10.45 14.71
C ALA A 163 -11.86 -10.46 15.50
N LYS A 164 -11.91 -9.77 16.64
CA LYS A 164 -13.11 -9.67 17.48
C LYS A 164 -14.29 -9.06 16.72
N ILE A 165 -14.06 -7.99 15.95
CA ILE A 165 -15.12 -7.32 15.19
C ILE A 165 -15.55 -8.13 13.97
N LEU A 166 -14.60 -8.78 13.29
CA LEU A 166 -14.94 -9.68 12.19
C LEU A 166 -15.80 -10.87 12.66
N LEU A 167 -15.57 -11.38 13.88
CA LEU A 167 -16.40 -12.42 14.49
C LEU A 167 -17.82 -11.94 14.83
N GLN A 168 -17.99 -10.66 15.17
CA GLN A 168 -19.30 -10.08 15.47
C GLN A 168 -20.23 -10.03 14.26
N ASN A 169 -19.66 -10.03 13.04
CA ASN A 169 -20.41 -9.94 11.79
C ASN A 169 -21.49 -8.81 11.77
N PRO A 170 -21.13 -7.55 12.06
CA PRO A 170 -22.07 -6.43 12.07
C PRO A 170 -22.70 -6.12 10.68
N ASP A 171 -23.82 -5.40 10.66
CA ASP A 171 -24.44 -4.94 9.41
C ASP A 171 -23.62 -3.83 8.73
N LEU A 172 -22.94 -3.00 9.53
CA LEU A 172 -22.04 -1.94 9.11
C LEU A 172 -20.68 -2.12 9.79
N LEU A 173 -19.66 -2.41 8.99
CA LEU A 173 -18.28 -2.58 9.42
C LEU A 173 -17.48 -1.32 9.10
N LEU A 174 -16.92 -0.69 10.14
CA LEU A 174 -16.16 0.54 10.08
C LEU A 174 -14.70 0.26 10.45
N LEU A 175 -13.79 0.33 9.48
CA LEU A 175 -12.38 -0.01 9.65
C LEU A 175 -11.51 1.23 9.45
N ASP A 176 -10.73 1.59 10.47
CA ASP A 176 -9.76 2.69 10.40
C ASP A 176 -8.35 2.11 10.25
N GLU A 177 -7.77 2.23 9.05
CA GLU A 177 -6.45 1.70 8.67
C GLU A 177 -6.21 0.24 9.08
N PRO A 178 -7.08 -0.71 8.70
CA PRO A 178 -7.02 -2.10 9.16
C PRO A 178 -5.81 -2.87 8.63
N THR A 179 -5.17 -2.36 7.57
CA THR A 179 -3.96 -2.93 6.96
C THR A 179 -2.70 -2.63 7.77
N ASN A 180 -2.76 -1.67 8.72
CA ASN A 180 -1.62 -1.36 9.55
C ASN A 180 -1.24 -2.56 10.44
N HIS A 181 0.07 -2.82 10.55
CA HIS A 181 0.63 -3.93 11.33
C HIS A 181 0.25 -5.34 10.84
N LEU A 182 -0.50 -5.45 9.74
CA LEU A 182 -0.68 -6.70 9.02
C LEU A 182 0.53 -6.95 8.12
N ASP A 183 0.98 -8.20 8.06
CA ASP A 183 1.88 -8.58 7.00
C ASP A 183 1.10 -8.73 5.70
N LEU A 184 1.84 -8.89 4.61
CA LEU A 184 1.27 -8.85 3.28
C LEU A 184 0.32 -10.03 3.00
N GLN A 185 0.52 -11.20 3.64
CA GLN A 185 -0.40 -12.33 3.50
C GLN A 185 -1.71 -12.08 4.26
N ALA A 186 -1.62 -11.50 5.46
CA ALA A 186 -2.79 -11.14 6.26
C ALA A 186 -3.62 -10.00 5.60
N VAL A 187 -2.96 -9.04 4.93
CA VAL A 187 -3.65 -8.00 4.13
C VAL A 187 -4.44 -8.63 2.98
N GLU A 188 -3.82 -9.56 2.25
CA GLU A 188 -4.48 -10.27 1.14
C GLU A 188 -5.67 -11.09 1.63
N TRP A 189 -5.50 -11.85 2.71
CA TRP A 189 -6.59 -12.59 3.34
C TRP A 189 -7.73 -11.67 3.79
N LEU A 190 -7.41 -10.52 4.38
CA LEU A 190 -8.42 -9.54 4.80
C LEU A 190 -9.19 -8.99 3.60
N GLY A 191 -8.50 -8.69 2.48
CA GLY A 191 -9.14 -8.26 1.24
C GLY A 191 -10.13 -9.31 0.72
N GLU A 192 -9.72 -10.57 0.65
CA GLU A 192 -10.59 -11.69 0.25
C GLU A 192 -11.77 -11.90 1.21
N PHE A 193 -11.55 -11.74 2.52
CA PHE A 193 -12.60 -11.82 3.53
C PHE A 193 -13.66 -10.73 3.32
N LEU A 194 -13.21 -9.47 3.15
CA LEU A 194 -14.12 -8.32 2.99
C LEU A 194 -14.87 -8.35 1.67
N ASN A 195 -14.29 -8.90 0.61
CA ASN A 195 -14.97 -9.11 -0.66
C ASN A 195 -16.17 -10.08 -0.53
N ASN A 196 -16.06 -11.08 0.35
CA ASN A 196 -17.12 -12.04 0.63
C ASN A 196 -18.03 -11.64 1.79
N TYR A 197 -17.81 -10.46 2.38
CA TYR A 197 -18.58 -9.97 3.50
C TYR A 197 -20.00 -9.59 3.07
N LYS A 198 -21.00 -10.04 3.83
CA LYS A 198 -22.42 -9.82 3.49
C LYS A 198 -22.94 -8.45 3.91
N GLY A 199 -22.29 -7.82 4.88
CA GLY A 199 -22.65 -6.50 5.39
C GLY A 199 -22.07 -5.37 4.54
N THR A 200 -22.24 -4.15 5.04
CA THR A 200 -21.70 -2.94 4.43
C THR A 200 -20.32 -2.66 5.03
N VAL A 201 -19.36 -2.28 4.20
CA VAL A 201 -17.97 -2.00 4.66
C VAL A 201 -17.62 -0.56 4.34
N VAL A 202 -17.17 0.18 5.34
CA VAL A 202 -16.53 1.49 5.18
C VAL A 202 -15.12 1.39 5.73
N VAL A 203 -14.13 1.63 4.89
CA VAL A 203 -12.72 1.49 5.25
C VAL A 203 -11.94 2.75 4.95
N ILE A 204 -11.14 3.20 5.90
CA ILE A 204 -10.04 4.13 5.67
C ILE A 204 -8.79 3.28 5.48
N SER A 205 -8.08 3.48 4.38
CA SER A 205 -6.79 2.83 4.17
C SER A 205 -5.89 3.71 3.31
N HIS A 206 -4.60 3.67 3.59
CA HIS A 206 -3.57 4.19 2.68
C HIS A 206 -3.05 3.14 1.69
N ASP A 207 -3.45 1.86 1.81
CA ASP A 207 -3.10 0.80 0.86
C ASP A 207 -3.97 0.89 -0.39
N ARG A 208 -3.35 1.34 -1.48
CA ARG A 208 -3.99 1.56 -2.78
C ARG A 208 -4.51 0.27 -3.40
N TYR A 209 -3.77 -0.83 -3.29
CA TYR A 209 -4.20 -2.12 -3.85
C TYR A 209 -5.34 -2.71 -3.03
N PHE A 210 -5.29 -2.59 -1.71
CA PHE A 210 -6.39 -3.02 -0.86
C PHE A 210 -7.67 -2.24 -1.17
N LEU A 211 -7.59 -0.92 -1.35
CA LEU A 211 -8.73 -0.12 -1.80
C LEU A 211 -9.21 -0.54 -3.19
N ASP A 212 -8.30 -0.82 -4.13
CA ASP A 212 -8.68 -1.24 -5.49
C ASP A 212 -9.38 -2.61 -5.52
N GLU A 213 -8.96 -3.53 -4.65
CA GLU A 213 -9.49 -4.89 -4.54
C GLU A 213 -10.83 -4.97 -3.78
N VAL A 214 -11.04 -4.10 -2.79
CA VAL A 214 -12.19 -4.19 -1.87
C VAL A 214 -13.26 -3.15 -2.18
N VAL A 215 -12.87 -1.93 -2.55
CA VAL A 215 -13.78 -0.79 -2.60
C VAL A 215 -14.32 -0.56 -4.02
N GLU A 216 -15.61 -0.27 -4.10
CA GLU A 216 -16.30 0.06 -5.36
C GLU A 216 -16.69 1.55 -5.44
N ARG A 217 -16.59 2.27 -4.32
CA ARG A 217 -16.96 3.68 -4.19
C ARG A 217 -16.00 4.42 -3.27
N ILE A 218 -15.39 5.49 -3.75
CA ILE A 218 -14.42 6.30 -2.99
C ILE A 218 -15.07 7.60 -2.51
N LEU A 219 -14.87 7.90 -1.24
CA LEU A 219 -15.19 9.18 -0.60
C LEU A 219 -13.88 9.94 -0.39
N ASP A 220 -13.68 11.00 -1.15
CA ASP A 220 -12.50 11.87 -1.08
C ASP A 220 -12.82 13.06 -0.17
N LEU A 221 -12.11 13.13 0.95
CA LEU A 221 -12.33 14.13 1.99
C LEU A 221 -11.16 15.11 2.00
N GLU A 222 -11.39 16.31 1.44
CA GLU A 222 -10.40 17.37 1.30
C GLU A 222 -10.99 18.71 1.76
N ASP A 223 -10.23 19.44 2.59
CA ASP A 223 -10.58 20.77 3.09
C ASP A 223 -12.00 20.91 3.71
N GLY A 224 -12.52 19.82 4.28
CA GLY A 224 -13.83 19.77 4.93
C GLY A 224 -15.00 19.47 3.99
N GLU A 225 -14.73 19.34 2.69
CA GLU A 225 -15.68 18.92 1.66
C GLU A 225 -15.55 17.41 1.36
N LEU A 226 -16.67 16.78 1.00
CA LEU A 226 -16.71 15.37 0.63
C LEU A 226 -17.11 15.22 -0.85
N ALA A 227 -16.18 14.71 -1.66
CA ALA A 227 -16.46 14.31 -3.04
C ALA A 227 -16.69 12.79 -3.13
N VAL A 228 -17.68 12.38 -3.91
CA VAL A 228 -18.05 10.97 -4.08
C VAL A 228 -17.68 10.51 -5.49
N TYR A 229 -16.94 9.41 -5.58
CA TYR A 229 -16.56 8.77 -6.83
C TYR A 229 -17.08 7.33 -6.85
N HIS A 230 -17.79 6.96 -7.92
CA HIS A 230 -18.41 5.64 -8.07
C HIS A 230 -17.49 4.68 -8.82
N THR A 231 -16.29 4.51 -8.29
CA THR A 231 -15.25 3.66 -8.86
C THR A 231 -14.31 3.17 -7.75
N ASN A 232 -13.50 2.16 -8.06
CA ASN A 232 -12.35 1.75 -7.26
C ASN A 232 -11.27 2.83 -7.21
N PHE A 233 -10.20 2.59 -6.45
CA PHE A 233 -9.13 3.55 -6.25
C PHE A 233 -8.45 3.99 -7.56
N SER A 234 -8.13 3.04 -8.45
CA SER A 234 -7.48 3.33 -9.73
C SER A 234 -8.32 4.22 -10.64
N GLY A 235 -9.63 3.98 -10.72
CA GLY A 235 -10.53 4.86 -11.47
C GLY A 235 -10.69 6.23 -10.80
N TYR A 236 -10.74 6.29 -9.47
CA TYR A 236 -10.81 7.54 -8.72
C TYR A 236 -9.62 8.46 -9.05
N VAL A 237 -8.40 7.92 -9.08
CA VAL A 237 -7.20 8.69 -9.43
C VAL A 237 -7.32 9.31 -10.83
N LYS A 238 -7.83 8.56 -11.80
CA LYS A 238 -8.04 9.05 -13.18
C LYS A 238 -9.10 10.15 -13.23
N GLU A 239 -10.26 9.92 -12.62
CA GLU A 239 -11.36 10.90 -12.59
C GLU A 239 -10.94 12.19 -11.87
N LYS A 240 -10.19 12.07 -10.76
CA LYS A 240 -9.64 13.21 -10.03
C LYS A 240 -8.62 13.98 -10.86
N GLU A 241 -7.71 13.31 -11.57
CA GLU A 241 -6.77 14.00 -12.47
C GLU A 241 -7.50 14.76 -13.58
N GLU A 242 -8.50 14.14 -14.21
CA GLU A 242 -9.31 14.81 -15.24
C GLU A 242 -10.06 16.02 -14.69
N ARG A 243 -10.66 15.90 -13.50
CA ARG A 243 -11.34 16.99 -12.82
C ARG A 243 -10.38 18.15 -12.53
N LEU A 244 -9.23 17.85 -11.92
CA LEU A 244 -8.18 18.84 -11.61
C LEU A 244 -7.66 19.54 -12.88
N LEU A 245 -7.53 18.80 -13.99
CA LEU A 245 -7.11 19.38 -15.27
C LEU A 245 -8.15 20.35 -15.82
N ARG A 246 -9.45 20.02 -15.72
CA ARG A 246 -10.54 20.91 -16.13
C ARG A 246 -10.58 22.17 -15.26
N GLU A 247 -10.46 22.03 -13.95
CA GLU A 247 -10.39 23.15 -12.99
C GLU A 247 -9.19 24.06 -13.28
N PHE A 248 -8.04 23.47 -13.62
CA PHE A 248 -6.84 24.24 -13.96
C PHE A 248 -6.99 25.00 -15.27
N GLN A 249 -7.59 24.39 -16.30
CA GLN A 249 -7.90 25.08 -17.55
C GLN A 249 -8.86 26.26 -17.31
N ALA A 250 -9.91 26.05 -16.51
CA ALA A 250 -10.83 27.10 -16.12
C ALA A 250 -10.14 28.24 -15.35
N TYR A 251 -9.24 27.89 -14.41
CA TYR A 251 -8.40 28.85 -13.70
C TYR A 251 -7.51 29.65 -14.65
N GLU A 252 -6.78 28.99 -15.57
CA GLU A 252 -5.94 29.68 -16.55
C GLU A 252 -6.73 30.64 -17.44
N GLU A 253 -7.90 30.22 -17.92
CA GLU A 253 -8.78 31.06 -18.70
C GLU A 253 -9.27 32.27 -17.90
N GLN A 254 -9.63 32.07 -16.63
CA GLN A 254 -10.02 33.15 -15.75
C GLN A 254 -8.85 34.12 -15.51
N GLN A 255 -7.64 33.62 -15.27
CA GLN A 255 -6.45 34.46 -15.12
C GLN A 255 -6.12 35.25 -16.40
N LYS A 256 -6.26 34.63 -17.58
CA LYS A 256 -6.13 35.32 -18.88
C LYS A 256 -7.17 36.42 -19.03
N LYS A 257 -8.44 36.18 -18.64
CA LYS A 257 -9.52 37.18 -18.63
C LYS A 257 -9.23 38.32 -17.65
N ILE A 258 -8.80 38.01 -16.42
CA ILE A 258 -8.39 38.97 -15.39
C ILE A 258 -7.25 39.85 -15.90
N LYS A 259 -6.21 39.24 -16.51
CA LYS A 259 -5.08 39.98 -17.09
C LYS A 259 -5.53 40.94 -18.19
N LYS A 260 -6.34 40.47 -19.15
CA LYS A 260 -6.90 41.31 -20.23
C LYS A 260 -7.75 42.46 -19.67
N MET A 261 -8.58 42.20 -18.67
CA MET A 261 -9.38 43.25 -18.01
C MET A 261 -8.50 44.28 -17.32
N LYS A 262 -7.46 43.87 -16.57
CA LYS A 262 -6.50 44.78 -15.94
C LYS A 262 -5.78 45.66 -16.97
N GLU A 263 -5.35 45.07 -18.08
CA GLU A 263 -4.72 45.80 -19.20
C GLU A 263 -5.69 46.79 -19.86
N ALA A 264 -6.95 46.40 -20.07
CA ALA A 264 -7.99 47.28 -20.61
C ALA A 264 -8.30 48.44 -19.66
N ILE A 265 -8.41 48.18 -18.35
CA ILE A 265 -8.59 49.20 -17.31
C ILE A 265 -7.42 50.20 -17.33
N LYS A 266 -6.18 49.70 -17.42
CA LYS A 266 -4.98 50.53 -17.51
C LYS A 266 -5.00 51.43 -18.76
N ARG A 267 -5.29 50.86 -19.93
CA ARG A 267 -5.41 51.63 -21.20
C ARG A 267 -6.53 52.66 -21.15
N LEU A 268 -7.69 52.32 -20.60
CA LEU A 268 -8.81 53.24 -20.45
C LEU A 268 -8.45 54.42 -19.52
N LYS A 269 -7.74 54.16 -18.42
CA LYS A 269 -7.22 55.22 -17.53
C LYS A 269 -6.20 56.09 -18.24
N GLU A 270 -5.26 55.51 -18.99
CA GLU A 270 -4.26 56.26 -19.76
C GLU A 270 -4.91 57.14 -20.85
N TRP A 271 -5.89 56.63 -21.59
CA TRP A 271 -6.63 57.40 -22.61
C TRP A 271 -7.51 58.48 -22.00
N ALA A 272 -8.16 58.21 -20.87
CA ALA A 272 -8.96 59.19 -20.16
C ALA A 272 -8.08 60.38 -19.67
N ASN A 273 -6.86 60.09 -19.21
CA ASN A 273 -5.89 61.08 -18.77
C ASN A 273 -5.20 61.84 -19.93
N ARG A 274 -5.07 61.22 -21.12
CA ARG A 274 -4.44 61.86 -22.31
C ARG A 274 -5.42 62.68 -23.15
N ALA A 275 -6.73 62.46 -23.04
CA ALA A 275 -7.73 63.28 -23.71
C ALA A 275 -7.81 64.68 -23.07
N ASN A 276 -7.87 65.74 -23.87
CA ASN A 276 -8.06 67.11 -23.38
C ASN A 276 -9.28 67.77 -24.06
N PRO A 277 -10.37 68.06 -23.31
CA PRO A 277 -10.53 67.83 -21.88
C PRO A 277 -10.62 66.33 -21.52
N PRO A 278 -10.27 65.95 -20.27
CA PRO A 278 -10.33 64.57 -19.79
C PRO A 278 -11.72 63.97 -19.96
N ASN A 279 -11.80 62.81 -20.60
CA ASN A 279 -13.08 62.20 -20.95
C ASN A 279 -13.68 61.45 -19.74
N GLU A 280 -14.58 62.10 -19.00
CA GLU A 280 -15.26 61.52 -17.82
C GLU A 280 -15.96 60.18 -18.12
N GLY A 281 -16.45 59.98 -19.35
CA GLY A 281 -17.09 58.74 -19.77
C GLY A 281 -16.14 57.54 -19.74
N LEU A 282 -14.85 57.74 -20.07
CA LEU A 282 -13.82 56.69 -20.01
C LEU A 282 -13.40 56.37 -18.57
N HIS A 283 -13.33 57.38 -17.69
CA HIS A 283 -13.08 57.16 -16.25
C HIS A 283 -14.20 56.35 -15.59
N LYS A 284 -15.48 56.66 -15.90
CA LYS A 284 -16.62 55.89 -15.39
C LYS A 284 -16.61 54.44 -15.88
N ARG A 285 -16.26 54.21 -17.16
CA ARG A 285 -16.12 52.85 -17.72
C ARG A 285 -15.00 52.06 -17.04
N ALA A 286 -13.83 52.67 -16.82
CA ALA A 286 -12.73 52.01 -16.11
C ALA A 286 -13.13 51.64 -14.66
N LYS A 287 -13.78 52.55 -13.93
CA LYS A 287 -14.23 52.32 -12.55
C LYS A 287 -15.31 51.23 -12.44
N ASN A 288 -16.19 51.13 -13.43
CA ASN A 288 -17.19 50.05 -13.49
C ASN A 288 -16.54 48.69 -13.76
N MET A 289 -15.54 48.62 -14.64
CA MET A 289 -14.77 47.39 -14.89
C MET A 289 -13.94 46.97 -13.67
N GLU A 290 -13.40 47.91 -12.89
CA GLU A 290 -12.72 47.62 -11.61
C GLU A 290 -13.67 46.98 -10.60
N ARG A 291 -14.87 47.55 -10.42
CA ARG A 291 -15.89 46.97 -9.54
C ARG A 291 -16.36 45.59 -10.00
N ALA A 292 -16.46 45.37 -11.31
CA ALA A 292 -16.79 44.06 -11.86
C ALA A 292 -15.69 43.03 -11.58
N LEU A 293 -14.41 43.45 -11.64
CA LEU A 293 -13.27 42.60 -11.30
C LEU A 293 -13.19 42.29 -9.80
N GLU A 294 -13.55 43.24 -8.93
CA GLU A 294 -13.58 43.05 -7.47
C GLU A 294 -14.70 42.10 -7.01
N ARG A 295 -15.84 42.10 -7.71
CA ARG A 295 -16.98 41.21 -7.42
C ARG A 295 -16.86 39.83 -8.06
N MET A 296 -15.88 39.62 -8.93
CA MET A 296 -15.66 38.34 -9.57
C MET A 296 -15.17 37.34 -8.53
N GLU A 297 -15.90 36.23 -8.36
CA GLU A 297 -15.43 35.07 -7.62
C GLU A 297 -14.18 34.54 -8.29
N LYS A 298 -13.07 34.53 -7.55
CA LYS A 298 -11.79 34.04 -8.05
C LYS A 298 -11.76 32.54 -7.81
N ILE A 299 -11.46 31.81 -8.87
CA ILE A 299 -11.17 30.39 -8.77
C ILE A 299 -9.79 30.32 -8.13
N ASP A 300 -9.67 29.54 -7.05
CA ASP A 300 -8.38 29.27 -6.45
C ASP A 300 -7.52 28.43 -7.38
N LYS A 301 -6.19 28.56 -7.25
CA LYS A 301 -5.28 27.80 -8.10
C LYS A 301 -5.36 26.31 -7.67
N PRO A 302 -5.83 25.39 -8.52
CA PRO A 302 -5.89 23.99 -8.15
C PRO A 302 -4.48 23.44 -7.94
N GLY A 303 -4.36 22.54 -6.96
CA GLY A 303 -3.11 21.89 -6.56
C GLY A 303 -2.62 20.91 -7.61
N LEU A 304 -2.03 21.40 -8.70
CA LEU A 304 -1.40 20.55 -9.71
C LEU A 304 0.08 20.36 -9.36
N ASN A 305 0.40 19.24 -8.72
CA ASN A 305 1.77 18.75 -8.65
C ASN A 305 2.15 18.04 -9.96
N ARG A 306 2.07 18.77 -11.09
CA ARG A 306 2.64 18.33 -12.37
C ARG A 306 4.08 18.80 -12.50
N LYS A 307 4.94 18.32 -11.59
CA LYS A 307 6.38 18.37 -11.81
C LYS A 307 6.99 17.00 -11.61
N LYS A 308 6.72 16.11 -12.57
CA LYS A 308 7.74 15.17 -13.05
C LYS A 308 8.91 15.99 -13.59
N MET A 309 9.74 16.50 -12.68
CA MET A 309 11.04 17.04 -13.00
C MET A 309 12.04 15.95 -12.64
N GLN A 310 12.62 15.35 -13.68
CA GLN A 310 13.77 14.47 -13.55
C GLN A 310 14.79 15.16 -12.64
N MET A 311 15.06 14.54 -11.49
CA MET A 311 16.17 14.93 -10.65
C MET A 311 17.45 14.45 -11.32
N GLU A 312 18.28 15.37 -11.79
CA GLU A 312 19.72 15.11 -11.84
C GLU A 312 20.21 15.19 -10.40
N LEU A 313 20.21 14.05 -9.70
CA LEU A 313 21.01 13.92 -8.50
C LEU A 313 22.48 13.91 -8.94
N ASP A 314 23.27 14.80 -8.36
CA ASP A 314 24.73 14.79 -8.53
C ASP A 314 25.22 13.39 -8.17
N SER A 315 25.73 12.67 -9.17
CA SER A 315 26.16 11.28 -9.01
C SER A 315 27.23 11.21 -7.93
N SER A 316 26.85 10.72 -6.74
CA SER A 316 27.78 10.33 -5.69
C SER A 316 28.81 9.36 -6.26
N ASP A 317 30.05 9.40 -5.78
CA ASP A 317 31.12 8.50 -6.19
C ASP A 317 30.62 7.04 -6.27
N ARG A 318 30.85 6.39 -7.42
CA ARG A 318 30.47 4.99 -7.64
C ARG A 318 31.06 4.12 -6.52
N SER A 319 30.22 3.28 -5.91
CA SER A 319 30.73 2.20 -5.05
C SER A 319 31.43 1.14 -5.90
N GLY A 320 32.11 0.20 -5.25
CA GLY A 320 32.50 -1.06 -5.90
C GLY A 320 31.29 -1.76 -6.54
N LYS A 321 31.57 -2.70 -7.46
CA LYS A 321 30.54 -3.47 -8.19
C LYS A 321 29.60 -4.23 -7.23
N ASP A 322 30.17 -4.72 -6.13
CA ASP A 322 29.45 -5.41 -5.07
C ASP A 322 29.13 -4.42 -3.94
N VAL A 323 27.93 -4.49 -3.40
CA VAL A 323 27.46 -3.64 -2.28
C VAL A 323 27.38 -4.46 -1.00
N VAL A 324 26.65 -5.58 -1.04
CA VAL A 324 26.59 -6.56 0.05
C VAL A 324 26.69 -7.96 -0.53
N VAL A 325 27.54 -8.80 0.06
CA VAL A 325 27.60 -10.24 -0.19
C VAL A 325 27.42 -10.97 1.13
N MET A 326 26.40 -11.81 1.20
CA MET A 326 26.16 -12.72 2.32
C MET A 326 26.35 -14.16 1.83
N THR A 327 27.16 -14.93 2.54
CA THR A 327 27.45 -16.33 2.22
C THR A 327 27.09 -17.21 3.41
N ASP A 328 26.10 -18.07 3.20
CA ASP A 328 25.68 -19.09 4.17
C ASP A 328 25.37 -18.57 5.58
N VAL A 329 24.75 -17.39 5.66
CA VAL A 329 24.53 -16.68 6.92
C VAL A 329 23.44 -17.36 7.75
N ARG A 330 23.74 -17.55 9.04
CA ARG A 330 22.80 -18.02 10.06
C ARG A 330 22.65 -16.98 11.16
N LYS A 331 21.40 -16.74 11.59
CA LYS A 331 21.11 -15.90 12.76
C LYS A 331 19.98 -16.42 13.64
N GLN A 332 20.20 -16.36 14.94
CA GLN A 332 19.22 -16.63 15.99
C GLN A 332 19.08 -15.43 16.94
N PHE A 333 17.90 -15.28 17.53
CA PHE A 333 17.62 -14.29 18.57
C PHE A 333 17.12 -15.02 19.82
N GLY A 334 17.96 -15.07 20.86
CA GLY A 334 17.74 -15.97 21.99
C GLY A 334 17.71 -17.43 21.51
N GLU A 335 16.62 -18.14 21.81
CA GLU A 335 16.38 -19.52 21.35
C GLU A 335 15.68 -19.60 19.98
N LYS A 336 15.15 -18.48 19.45
CA LYS A 336 14.41 -18.45 18.19
C LYS A 336 15.37 -18.32 17.00
N LEU A 337 15.44 -19.38 16.19
CA LEU A 337 16.13 -19.34 14.90
C LEU A 337 15.34 -18.46 13.91
N LEU A 338 15.95 -17.38 13.42
CA LEU A 338 15.33 -16.45 12.47
C LEU A 338 15.50 -16.95 11.03
N PHE A 339 16.75 -17.18 10.63
CA PHE A 339 17.08 -17.70 9.31
C PHE A 339 18.38 -18.51 9.31
N ASN A 340 18.48 -19.43 8.36
CA ASN A 340 19.60 -20.35 8.21
C ASN A 340 19.97 -20.51 6.73
N HIS A 341 21.27 -20.63 6.44
CA HIS A 341 21.82 -20.78 5.09
C HIS A 341 21.43 -19.64 4.13
N VAL A 342 21.42 -18.40 4.61
CA VAL A 342 21.08 -17.23 3.81
C VAL A 342 22.25 -16.80 2.94
N SER A 343 22.06 -16.84 1.62
CA SER A 343 23.02 -16.33 0.65
C SER A 343 22.38 -15.24 -0.20
N MET A 344 23.00 -14.07 -0.25
CA MET A 344 22.49 -12.90 -0.95
C MET A 344 23.63 -12.16 -1.63
N HIS A 345 23.36 -11.64 -2.82
CA HIS A 345 24.27 -10.77 -3.54
C HIS A 345 23.51 -9.52 -3.98
N ILE A 346 23.99 -8.35 -3.55
CA ILE A 346 23.46 -7.04 -3.93
C ILE A 346 24.59 -6.26 -4.58
N ARG A 347 24.35 -5.77 -5.80
CA ARG A 347 25.29 -5.02 -6.62
C ARG A 347 24.95 -3.53 -6.65
N TYR A 348 25.88 -2.75 -7.18
CA TYR A 348 25.66 -1.33 -7.40
C TYR A 348 24.49 -1.11 -8.37
N GLN A 349 23.58 -0.20 -8.03
CA GLN A 349 22.31 0.12 -8.73
C GLN A 349 21.21 -0.94 -8.63
N ASP A 350 21.44 -2.05 -7.92
CA ASP A 350 20.35 -2.99 -7.65
C ASP A 350 19.27 -2.31 -6.77
N ARG A 351 18.01 -2.52 -7.15
CA ARG A 351 16.83 -2.14 -6.39
C ARG A 351 16.20 -3.42 -5.82
N VAL A 352 16.49 -3.69 -4.56
CA VAL A 352 16.20 -4.95 -3.89
C VAL A 352 15.15 -4.76 -2.80
N ALA A 353 14.10 -5.57 -2.87
CA ALA A 353 13.10 -5.66 -1.83
C ALA A 353 13.30 -6.93 -0.98
N ILE A 354 13.12 -6.81 0.33
CA ILE A 354 13.12 -7.92 1.29
C ILE A 354 11.71 -8.04 1.85
N ILE A 355 11.07 -9.16 1.58
CA ILE A 355 9.69 -9.46 1.99
C ILE A 355 9.65 -10.69 2.87
N GLY A 356 8.67 -10.75 3.76
CA GLY A 356 8.52 -11.84 4.72
C GLY A 356 7.52 -11.46 5.80
N GLU A 357 7.01 -12.47 6.50
CA GLU A 357 6.09 -12.30 7.63
C GLU A 357 6.75 -11.52 8.78
N ASN A 358 5.92 -10.98 9.66
CA ASN A 358 6.40 -10.29 10.85
C ASN A 358 7.19 -11.25 11.74
N GLY A 359 8.34 -10.80 12.24
CA GLY A 359 9.19 -11.62 13.12
C GLY A 359 10.05 -12.68 12.41
N THR A 360 10.14 -12.66 11.08
CA THR A 360 11.05 -13.51 10.28
C THR A 360 12.52 -13.06 10.29
N GLY A 361 12.79 -11.84 10.79
CA GLY A 361 14.15 -11.29 10.92
C GLY A 361 14.55 -10.27 9.86
N LYS A 362 13.61 -9.64 9.13
CA LYS A 362 13.88 -8.59 8.12
C LYS A 362 14.75 -7.44 8.66
N SER A 363 14.38 -6.85 9.80
CA SER A 363 15.19 -5.78 10.42
C SER A 363 16.53 -6.31 10.92
N MET A 364 16.59 -7.56 11.39
CA MET A 364 17.86 -8.21 11.79
C MET A 364 18.80 -8.36 10.60
N LEU A 365 18.28 -8.70 9.43
CA LEU A 365 19.02 -8.78 8.17
C LEU A 365 19.60 -7.41 7.77
N ILE A 366 18.82 -6.33 7.92
CA ILE A 366 19.31 -4.96 7.76
C ILE A 366 20.46 -4.66 8.73
N GLN A 367 20.33 -5.02 10.02
CA GLN A 367 21.38 -4.77 11.01
C GLN A 367 22.68 -5.53 10.70
N LEU A 368 22.58 -6.73 10.11
CA LEU A 368 23.74 -7.47 9.59
C LEU A 368 24.40 -6.73 8.41
N MET A 369 23.61 -6.20 7.48
CA MET A 369 24.12 -5.42 6.33
C MET A 369 24.82 -4.13 6.76
N LEU A 370 24.29 -3.47 7.79
CA LEU A 370 24.87 -2.26 8.37
C LEU A 370 26.13 -2.53 9.21
N GLY A 371 26.42 -3.81 9.53
CA GLY A 371 27.55 -4.20 10.38
C GLY A 371 27.35 -3.94 11.88
N ASN A 372 26.12 -3.58 12.30
CA ASN A 372 25.81 -3.32 13.71
C ASN A 372 25.73 -4.61 14.54
N VAL A 373 25.49 -5.75 13.88
CA VAL A 373 25.48 -7.06 14.51
C VAL A 373 26.26 -8.05 13.64
N SER A 374 26.90 -9.04 14.27
CA SER A 374 27.59 -10.13 13.58
C SER A 374 26.67 -11.33 13.34
N PRO A 375 26.88 -12.08 12.25
CA PRO A 375 26.20 -13.35 12.04
C PRO A 375 26.67 -14.39 13.07
N ASP A 376 25.83 -15.39 13.37
CA ASP A 376 26.25 -16.50 14.26
C ASP A 376 27.07 -17.55 13.51
N SER A 377 26.84 -17.67 12.20
CA SER A 377 27.63 -18.45 11.25
C SER A 377 27.49 -17.86 9.84
N GLY A 378 28.41 -18.21 8.94
CA GLY A 378 28.53 -17.60 7.61
C GLY A 378 29.30 -16.28 7.62
N GLU A 379 29.30 -15.59 6.49
CA GLU A 379 30.08 -14.37 6.27
C GLU A 379 29.22 -13.26 5.65
N VAL A 380 29.42 -12.02 6.12
CA VAL A 380 28.83 -10.80 5.54
C VAL A 380 29.97 -9.89 5.11
N MET A 381 30.08 -9.64 3.80
CA MET A 381 31.06 -8.74 3.21
C MET A 381 30.37 -7.49 2.66
N ILE A 382 30.89 -6.33 3.02
CA ILE A 382 30.45 -5.04 2.50
C ILE A 382 31.43 -4.60 1.41
N GLY A 383 30.89 -4.10 0.30
CA GLY A 383 31.67 -3.60 -0.82
C GLY A 383 32.57 -2.40 -0.49
N SER A 384 33.54 -2.14 -1.36
CA SER A 384 34.41 -0.98 -1.23
C SER A 384 33.65 0.33 -1.49
N ASN A 385 33.93 1.36 -0.68
CA ASN A 385 33.32 2.69 -0.76
C ASN A 385 31.79 2.70 -0.66
N VAL A 386 31.17 1.71 -0.02
CA VAL A 386 29.73 1.72 0.24
C VAL A 386 29.43 2.72 1.36
N LYS A 387 28.56 3.70 1.07
CA LYS A 387 28.08 4.71 2.01
C LYS A 387 26.58 4.52 2.20
N PHE A 388 26.21 3.91 3.32
CA PHE A 388 24.82 3.63 3.65
C PHE A 388 24.08 4.86 4.17
N GLY A 389 22.92 5.15 3.60
CA GLY A 389 21.86 5.91 4.24
C GLY A 389 20.82 4.94 4.80
N TYR A 390 20.49 5.03 6.09
CA TYR A 390 19.47 4.18 6.71
C TYR A 390 18.27 5.01 7.16
N LEU A 391 17.09 4.64 6.67
CA LEU A 391 15.81 5.16 7.13
C LEU A 391 15.10 4.07 7.94
N SER A 392 15.18 4.19 9.27
CA SER A 392 14.51 3.29 10.20
C SER A 392 13.05 3.72 10.44
N GLN A 393 12.24 2.80 10.96
CA GLN A 393 10.87 3.10 11.41
C GLN A 393 10.82 4.18 12.51
N HIS A 394 11.89 4.30 13.33
CA HIS A 394 11.99 5.29 14.41
C HIS A 394 12.90 6.45 14.00
N VAL A 395 12.35 7.34 13.17
CA VAL A 395 13.11 8.29 12.37
C VAL A 395 13.90 9.34 13.20
N PHE A 396 13.63 9.53 14.50
CA PHE A 396 14.22 10.65 15.28
C PHE A 396 14.37 10.40 16.79
N HIS A 397 15.12 9.37 17.21
CA HIS A 397 15.45 9.25 18.64
C HIS A 397 16.49 10.28 19.12
N ASP A 398 17.34 10.78 18.23
CA ASP A 398 18.56 11.53 18.58
C ASP A 398 18.55 13.02 18.19
N ILE A 399 17.40 13.60 17.82
CA ILE A 399 17.31 15.02 17.42
C ILE A 399 16.81 15.89 18.55
N ASP A 400 17.39 17.09 18.69
CA ASP A 400 16.95 18.10 19.65
C ASP A 400 15.46 18.43 19.44
N PRO A 401 14.59 18.16 20.43
CA PRO A 401 13.14 18.39 20.34
C PRO A 401 12.73 19.84 20.05
N ASN A 402 13.62 20.80 20.28
CA ASN A 402 13.35 22.23 20.13
C ASN A 402 13.72 22.81 18.77
N GLN A 403 14.48 22.08 17.96
CA GLN A 403 14.88 22.57 16.64
C GLN A 403 13.70 22.64 15.67
N THR A 404 13.79 23.61 14.77
CA THR A 404 12.89 23.75 13.63
C THR A 404 13.28 22.81 12.49
N VAL A 405 12.32 22.48 11.61
CA VAL A 405 12.57 21.68 10.39
C VAL A 405 13.77 22.21 9.60
N LEU A 406 13.86 23.53 9.44
CA LEU A 406 14.93 24.21 8.72
C LEU A 406 16.29 24.05 9.41
N GLU A 407 16.34 24.21 10.74
CA GLU A 407 17.58 24.05 11.52
C GLU A 407 18.08 22.62 11.45
N THR A 408 17.19 21.65 11.72
CA THR A 408 17.50 20.23 11.66
C THR A 408 17.98 19.79 10.27
N PHE A 409 17.39 20.31 9.20
CA PHE A 409 17.87 20.05 7.84
C PHE A 409 19.29 20.58 7.61
N ARG A 410 19.55 21.82 8.06
CA ARG A 410 20.83 22.52 7.87
C ARG A 410 21.96 22.00 8.77
N GLU A 411 21.62 21.35 9.88
CA GLU A 411 22.59 20.65 10.72
C GLU A 411 23.18 19.43 9.99
N ALA A 412 22.33 18.69 9.25
CA ALA A 412 22.77 17.56 8.45
C ALA A 412 23.42 17.97 7.12
N ILE A 413 22.93 19.06 6.50
CA ILE A 413 23.33 19.50 5.16
C ILE A 413 23.81 20.96 5.20
N SER A 414 25.09 21.16 4.90
CA SER A 414 25.71 22.49 4.84
C SER A 414 25.24 23.30 3.61
N VAL A 415 24.08 23.94 3.71
CA VAL A 415 23.52 24.84 2.66
C VAL A 415 23.01 26.16 3.22
N THR A 416 22.92 27.16 2.34
CA THR A 416 22.28 28.43 2.64
C THR A 416 20.79 28.24 2.91
N GLU A 417 20.22 29.12 3.72
CA GLU A 417 18.81 29.04 4.11
C GLU A 417 17.85 29.06 2.91
N GLY A 418 18.10 29.92 1.92
CA GLY A 418 17.29 29.97 0.69
C GLY A 418 17.30 28.65 -0.07
N LYS A 419 18.47 28.00 -0.19
CA LYS A 419 18.60 26.69 -0.84
C LYS A 419 17.95 25.58 -0.01
N ALA A 420 18.11 25.60 1.32
CA ALA A 420 17.44 24.67 2.24
C ALA A 420 15.92 24.73 2.11
N ARG A 421 15.33 25.94 2.12
CA ARG A 421 13.88 26.12 1.93
C ARG A 421 13.42 25.62 0.56
N HIS A 422 14.21 25.84 -0.49
CA HIS A 422 13.89 25.33 -1.83
C HIS A 422 13.88 23.79 -1.89
N ILE A 423 14.84 23.13 -1.21
CA ILE A 423 14.88 21.67 -1.10
C ILE A 423 13.69 21.17 -0.29
N LEU A 424 13.48 21.72 0.91
CA LEU A 424 12.39 21.34 1.83
C LEU A 424 11.00 21.51 1.19
N ALA A 425 10.81 22.51 0.33
CA ALA A 425 9.58 22.67 -0.43
C ALA A 425 9.27 21.49 -1.37
N LYS A 426 10.28 20.78 -1.88
CA LYS A 426 10.08 19.54 -2.67
C LYS A 426 9.52 18.41 -1.81
N PHE A 427 9.84 18.41 -0.52
CA PHE A 427 9.31 17.47 0.47
C PHE A 427 8.04 17.99 1.15
N LEU A 428 7.32 18.92 0.49
CA LEU A 428 6.06 19.53 0.92
C LEU A 428 6.13 20.40 2.19
N PHE A 429 7.33 20.87 2.58
CA PHE A 429 7.47 21.86 3.64
C PHE A 429 7.44 23.28 3.05
N TYR A 430 6.25 23.88 3.00
CA TYR A 430 6.04 25.22 2.44
C TYR A 430 5.93 26.32 3.50
N GLY A 431 6.36 27.53 3.15
CA GLY A 431 6.10 28.75 3.93
C GLY A 431 6.54 28.62 5.39
N GLU A 432 5.61 28.82 6.31
CA GLU A 432 5.82 28.77 7.77
C GLU A 432 6.14 27.35 8.29
N HIS A 433 5.84 26.29 7.52
CA HIS A 433 6.06 24.91 7.96
C HIS A 433 7.54 24.61 8.26
N VAL A 434 8.47 25.30 7.60
CA VAL A 434 9.91 25.11 7.83
C VAL A 434 10.37 25.60 9.22
N PHE A 435 9.56 26.45 9.87
CA PHE A 435 9.84 26.97 11.22
C PHE A 435 9.11 26.21 12.32
N ARG A 436 8.32 25.19 11.99
CA ARG A 436 7.70 24.31 12.98
C ARG A 436 8.76 23.49 13.70
N LYS A 437 8.52 23.19 14.96
CA LYS A 437 9.40 22.31 15.73
C LYS A 437 9.25 20.86 15.28
N VAL A 438 10.34 20.09 15.28
CA VAL A 438 10.33 18.67 14.91
C VAL A 438 9.36 17.85 15.80
N THR A 439 9.16 18.26 17.05
CA THR A 439 8.19 17.66 17.98
C THR A 439 6.73 17.79 17.53
N GLN A 440 6.40 18.83 16.76
CA GLN A 440 5.05 19.09 16.28
C GLN A 440 4.74 18.35 14.97
N LEU A 441 5.75 17.76 14.34
CA LEU A 441 5.59 17.02 13.10
C LEU A 441 4.94 15.65 13.35
N SER A 442 4.01 15.30 12.46
CA SER A 442 3.50 13.93 12.30
C SER A 442 4.62 12.94 11.93
N GLY A 443 4.36 11.64 12.08
CA GLY A 443 5.30 10.59 11.69
C GLY A 443 5.73 10.69 10.21
N GLY A 444 4.78 10.98 9.32
CA GLY A 444 5.08 11.13 7.89
C GLY A 444 5.81 12.42 7.52
N GLU A 445 5.53 13.54 8.20
CA GLU A 445 6.36 14.76 8.07
C GLU A 445 7.79 14.49 8.54
N LYS A 446 7.96 13.86 9.69
CA LYS A 446 9.25 13.41 10.19
C LYS A 446 9.99 12.61 9.11
N MET A 447 9.39 11.55 8.60
CA MET A 447 10.01 10.71 7.59
C MET A 447 10.46 11.48 6.34
N ARG A 448 9.64 12.41 5.84
CA ARG A 448 9.99 13.28 4.71
C ARG A 448 11.19 14.17 5.01
N LEU A 449 11.29 14.74 6.21
CA LEU A 449 12.46 15.52 6.62
C LEU A 449 13.74 14.67 6.60
N ARG A 450 13.67 13.43 7.11
CA ARG A 450 14.83 12.53 7.11
C ARG A 450 15.23 12.11 5.70
N LEU A 451 14.24 11.77 4.87
CA LEU A 451 14.47 11.47 3.47
C LEU A 451 15.14 12.66 2.77
N ALA A 452 14.68 13.89 3.02
CA ALA A 452 15.30 15.09 2.47
C ALA A 452 16.77 15.22 2.85
N GLN A 453 17.13 14.94 4.10
CA GLN A 453 18.52 14.90 4.56
C GLN A 453 19.32 13.83 3.82
N LEU A 454 18.85 12.58 3.82
CA LEU A 454 19.55 11.45 3.19
C LEU A 454 19.82 11.68 1.70
N MET A 455 18.84 12.23 0.97
CA MET A 455 18.99 12.51 -0.47
C MET A 455 19.99 13.61 -0.81
N HIS A 456 20.38 14.41 0.17
CA HIS A 456 21.39 15.47 0.00
C HIS A 456 22.69 15.16 0.76
N GLN A 457 22.79 13.97 1.36
CA GLN A 457 24.03 13.43 1.89
C GLN A 457 24.77 12.67 0.79
N ASP A 458 26.08 12.54 0.97
CA ASP A 458 26.94 11.75 0.10
C ASP A 458 26.79 10.26 0.44
N ILE A 459 25.67 9.67 0.00
CA ILE A 459 25.35 8.24 0.15
C ILE A 459 25.18 7.60 -1.23
N ASN A 460 25.52 6.32 -1.35
CA ASN A 460 25.37 5.56 -2.60
C ASN A 460 24.55 4.27 -2.45
N THR A 461 24.19 3.90 -1.21
CA THR A 461 23.25 2.81 -0.92
C THR A 461 22.23 3.29 0.10
N LEU A 462 20.95 3.18 -0.21
CA LEU A 462 19.87 3.56 0.68
C LEU A 462 19.14 2.31 1.20
N ILE A 463 19.03 2.18 2.52
CA ILE A 463 18.29 1.13 3.19
C ILE A 463 17.03 1.71 3.83
N LEU A 464 15.87 1.16 3.50
CA LEU A 464 14.56 1.58 3.99
C LEU A 464 13.92 0.45 4.81
N ASP A 465 13.56 0.71 6.06
CA ASP A 465 12.84 -0.26 6.91
C ASP A 465 11.40 0.19 7.14
N GLU A 466 10.47 -0.45 6.43
CA GLU A 466 9.03 -0.14 6.40
C GLU A 466 8.74 1.35 6.10
N PRO A 467 9.25 1.91 4.99
CA PRO A 467 9.21 3.34 4.73
C PRO A 467 7.81 3.89 4.41
N THR A 468 6.82 3.02 4.19
CA THR A 468 5.45 3.42 3.82
C THR A 468 4.50 3.40 5.01
N ASN A 469 4.93 2.87 6.16
CA ASN A 469 4.10 2.80 7.36
C ASN A 469 3.80 4.20 7.90
N HIS A 470 2.53 4.44 8.23
CA HIS A 470 2.04 5.72 8.76
C HIS A 470 2.23 6.93 7.82
N LEU A 471 2.50 6.70 6.53
CA LEU A 471 2.49 7.74 5.50
C LEU A 471 1.10 7.88 4.88
N ASP A 472 0.66 9.12 4.66
CA ASP A 472 -0.47 9.40 3.78
C ASP A 472 -0.08 9.24 2.31
N ILE A 473 -1.09 9.23 1.44
CA ILE A 473 -0.93 9.07 0.00
C ILE A 473 0.04 10.10 -0.57
N ASP A 474 -0.11 11.39 -0.21
CA ASP A 474 0.77 12.47 -0.64
C ASP A 474 2.24 12.21 -0.25
N SER A 475 2.50 11.78 0.99
CA SER A 475 3.86 11.52 1.46
C SER A 475 4.47 10.28 0.80
N ARG A 476 3.65 9.26 0.48
CA ARG A 476 4.09 8.08 -0.28
C ARG A 476 4.49 8.45 -1.70
N GLU A 477 3.73 9.32 -2.37
CA GLU A 477 4.10 9.79 -3.71
C GLU A 477 5.43 10.53 -3.72
N VAL A 478 5.64 11.44 -2.76
CA VAL A 478 6.92 12.14 -2.62
C VAL A 478 8.07 11.17 -2.38
N LEU A 479 7.87 10.16 -1.53
CA LEU A 479 8.86 9.10 -1.29
C LEU A 479 9.17 8.36 -2.60
N GLU A 480 8.15 7.90 -3.33
CA GLU A 480 8.30 7.19 -4.61
C GLU A 480 9.04 8.02 -5.65
N GLU A 481 8.64 9.28 -5.88
CA GLU A 481 9.28 10.17 -6.86
C GLU A 481 10.75 10.44 -6.51
N THR A 482 11.02 10.62 -5.22
CA THR A 482 12.38 10.86 -4.71
C THR A 482 13.27 9.63 -4.91
N LEU A 483 12.74 8.43 -4.65
CA LEU A 483 13.45 7.17 -4.81
C LEU A 483 13.65 6.81 -6.29
N GLU A 484 12.70 7.15 -7.17
CA GLU A 484 12.84 6.98 -8.61
C GLU A 484 14.04 7.78 -9.16
N GLY A 485 14.30 8.97 -8.60
CA GLY A 485 15.47 9.78 -8.93
C GLY A 485 16.80 9.26 -8.36
N PHE A 486 16.79 8.36 -7.36
CA PHE A 486 18.01 7.89 -6.69
C PHE A 486 18.85 6.95 -7.58
N GLY A 487 20.06 7.39 -7.94
CA GLY A 487 20.97 6.68 -8.84
C GLY A 487 21.90 5.65 -8.18
N GLY A 488 21.77 5.43 -6.87
CA GLY A 488 22.51 4.41 -6.11
C GLY A 488 21.76 3.08 -5.96
N SER A 489 22.25 2.20 -5.10
CA SER A 489 21.55 0.95 -4.75
C SER A 489 20.44 1.20 -3.72
N LEU A 490 19.30 0.55 -3.90
CA LEU A 490 18.16 0.66 -3.00
C LEU A 490 17.87 -0.71 -2.38
N ILE A 491 17.78 -0.76 -1.05
CA ILE A 491 17.37 -1.95 -0.31
C ILE A 491 16.17 -1.55 0.54
N ALA A 492 15.03 -2.20 0.38
CA ALA A 492 13.86 -1.90 1.20
C ALA A 492 13.22 -3.14 1.81
N VAL A 493 12.81 -3.01 3.05
CA VAL A 493 11.83 -3.87 3.69
C VAL A 493 10.50 -3.11 3.64
N SER A 494 9.47 -3.69 3.00
CA SER A 494 8.15 -3.07 2.95
C SER A 494 7.06 -4.13 2.82
N HIS A 495 5.90 -3.83 3.40
CA HIS A 495 4.65 -4.55 3.14
C HIS A 495 3.76 -3.88 2.09
N ASP A 496 4.16 -2.71 1.56
CA ASP A 496 3.36 -1.99 0.57
C ASP A 496 3.58 -2.57 -0.83
N ARG A 497 2.59 -3.34 -1.27
CA ARG A 497 2.55 -4.01 -2.57
C ARG A 497 2.79 -3.04 -3.74
N TYR A 498 2.22 -1.83 -3.68
CA TYR A 498 2.33 -0.85 -4.77
C TYR A 498 3.73 -0.25 -4.83
N PHE A 499 4.29 0.09 -3.67
CA PHE A 499 5.66 0.55 -3.56
C PHE A 499 6.66 -0.49 -4.06
N LEU A 500 6.45 -1.77 -3.68
CA LEU A 500 7.26 -2.88 -4.14
C LEU A 500 7.18 -3.06 -5.66
N ASP A 501 5.99 -3.03 -6.25
CA ASP A 501 5.80 -3.22 -7.68
C ASP A 501 6.41 -2.10 -8.55
N LYS A 502 6.40 -0.87 -8.03
CA LYS A 502 6.83 0.30 -8.78
C LYS A 502 8.33 0.56 -8.71
N GLN A 503 8.98 0.21 -7.60
CA GLN A 503 10.35 0.64 -7.30
C GLN A 503 11.39 -0.49 -7.29
N PHE A 504 10.96 -1.76 -7.34
CA PHE A 504 11.86 -2.90 -7.15
C PHE A 504 11.66 -3.98 -8.22
N ASP A 505 12.78 -4.41 -8.79
CA ASP A 505 12.82 -5.44 -9.83
C ASP A 505 13.43 -6.76 -9.32
N TYR A 506 13.78 -6.81 -8.03
CA TYR A 506 14.45 -7.94 -7.42
C TYR A 506 14.00 -8.15 -5.98
N LEU A 507 13.50 -9.35 -5.65
CA LEU A 507 12.93 -9.66 -4.33
C LEU A 507 13.64 -10.83 -3.66
N TYR A 508 13.93 -10.64 -2.38
CA TYR A 508 14.28 -11.70 -1.45
C TYR A 508 13.11 -11.99 -0.52
N TRP A 509 12.56 -13.20 -0.61
CA TRP A 509 11.43 -13.65 0.20
C TRP A 509 11.91 -14.55 1.32
N ILE A 510 11.74 -14.10 2.57
CA ILE A 510 12.03 -14.88 3.77
C ILE A 510 10.80 -15.73 4.14
N GLU A 511 10.92 -17.04 4.03
CA GLU A 511 9.87 -18.00 4.37
C GLU A 511 10.50 -19.28 4.93
N ASN A 512 9.89 -19.91 5.93
CA ASN A 512 10.41 -21.13 6.55
C ASN A 512 11.88 -21.05 6.98
N LYS A 513 12.31 -19.86 7.44
CA LYS A 513 13.70 -19.57 7.87
C LYS A 513 14.74 -19.67 6.75
N GLN A 514 14.30 -19.66 5.50
CA GLN A 514 15.15 -19.64 4.31
C GLN A 514 14.81 -18.41 3.46
N ILE A 515 15.70 -18.06 2.53
CA ILE A 515 15.47 -16.97 1.58
C ILE A 515 15.35 -17.54 0.17
N SER A 516 14.27 -17.17 -0.51
CA SER A 516 14.05 -17.42 -1.94
C SER A 516 14.22 -16.12 -2.72
N THR A 517 14.73 -16.23 -3.95
CA THR A 517 15.04 -15.06 -4.79
C THR A 517 14.15 -15.04 -6.02
N TYR A 518 13.63 -13.86 -6.36
CA TYR A 518 12.79 -13.63 -7.53
C TYR A 518 13.29 -12.41 -8.30
N LEU A 519 13.50 -12.59 -9.61
CA LEU A 519 13.85 -11.50 -10.54
C LEU A 519 12.56 -11.05 -11.24
N GLY A 520 12.04 -9.90 -10.81
CA GLY A 520 10.75 -9.35 -11.20
C GLY A 520 10.14 -8.54 -10.05
N ASN A 521 9.02 -7.90 -10.32
CA ASN A 521 8.26 -7.14 -9.33
C ASN A 521 7.43 -8.07 -8.41
N TYR A 522 6.80 -7.50 -7.39
CA TYR A 522 6.06 -8.25 -6.37
C TYR A 522 4.92 -9.09 -6.98
N SER A 523 4.12 -8.50 -7.86
CA SER A 523 3.01 -9.15 -8.54
C SER A 523 3.45 -10.37 -9.35
N TRP A 524 4.57 -10.27 -10.08
CA TRP A 524 5.16 -11.39 -10.80
C TRP A 524 5.67 -12.49 -9.84
N ALA A 525 6.41 -12.11 -8.80
CA ALA A 525 6.94 -13.06 -7.82
C ALA A 525 5.83 -13.83 -7.11
N LYS A 526 4.71 -13.15 -6.77
CA LYS A 526 3.51 -13.77 -6.19
C LYS A 526 2.91 -14.82 -7.12
N LYS A 527 2.71 -14.49 -8.41
CA LYS A 527 2.17 -15.43 -9.39
C LYS A 527 3.05 -16.68 -9.53
N LYS A 528 4.36 -16.46 -9.69
CA LYS A 528 5.33 -17.56 -9.83
C LYS A 528 5.40 -18.44 -8.58
N ARG A 529 5.32 -17.85 -7.39
CA ARG A 529 5.25 -18.58 -6.11
C ARG A 529 4.02 -19.49 -6.06
N LYS A 530 2.85 -18.98 -6.50
CA LYS A 530 1.61 -19.77 -6.55
C LYS A 530 1.73 -20.97 -7.49
N GLU A 531 2.32 -20.77 -8.67
CA GLU A 531 2.60 -21.84 -9.63
C GLU A 531 3.55 -22.91 -9.06
N GLN A 532 4.64 -22.50 -8.42
CA GLN A 532 5.60 -23.42 -7.77
C GLN A 532 4.99 -24.19 -6.59
N LEU A 533 4.07 -23.58 -5.85
CA LEU A 533 3.32 -24.24 -4.77
C LEU A 533 2.35 -25.28 -5.33
N SER A 534 1.65 -24.98 -6.44
CA SER A 534 0.77 -25.95 -7.12
C SER A 534 1.56 -27.12 -7.71
N GLU A 535 2.70 -26.88 -8.35
CA GLU A 535 3.56 -27.94 -8.91
C GLU A 535 4.16 -28.85 -7.81
N LYS A 536 4.53 -28.29 -6.66
CA LYS A 536 4.97 -29.08 -5.50
C LYS A 536 3.85 -29.96 -4.94
N GLN A 537 2.61 -29.46 -4.92
CA GLN A 537 1.47 -30.28 -4.48
C GLN A 537 1.15 -31.38 -5.51
N GLU A 538 1.16 -31.10 -6.80
CA GLU A 538 0.93 -32.11 -7.84
C GLU A 538 2.02 -33.19 -7.90
N THR A 539 3.28 -32.81 -7.63
CA THR A 539 4.39 -33.77 -7.53
C THR A 539 4.31 -34.65 -6.28
N LEU A 540 3.80 -34.13 -5.16
CA LEU A 540 3.52 -34.90 -3.94
C LEU A 540 2.31 -35.86 -4.10
N PHE A 541 1.25 -35.44 -4.78
CA PHE A 541 0.08 -36.29 -5.06
C PHE A 541 0.32 -37.34 -6.16
N SER A 542 1.32 -37.14 -7.03
CA SER A 542 1.69 -38.10 -8.08
C SER A 542 2.72 -39.15 -7.63
N SER A 543 3.38 -38.96 -6.47
CA SER A 543 4.25 -39.99 -5.89
C SER A 543 3.53 -41.15 -5.20
N ASP A 544 2.26 -40.98 -4.79
CA ASP A 544 1.48 -42.01 -4.07
C ASP A 544 0.58 -42.90 -4.96
N LYS A 545 0.62 -42.73 -6.28
CA LYS A 545 -0.11 -43.58 -7.25
C LYS A 545 0.81 -44.12 -8.34
N LYS A 546 1.79 -44.93 -7.94
CA LYS A 546 2.52 -45.82 -8.85
C LYS A 546 2.28 -47.29 -8.52
N THR A 547 1.03 -47.68 -8.39
CA THR A 547 0.59 -49.02 -8.82
C THR A 547 -0.74 -48.89 -9.55
N ASP A 548 -0.75 -49.55 -10.70
CA ASP A 548 -1.87 -49.85 -11.58
C ASP A 548 -2.24 -48.92 -12.76
N LYS A 549 -2.06 -49.57 -13.92
CA LYS A 549 -2.74 -49.41 -15.23
C LYS A 549 -2.25 -48.34 -16.20
N LYS A 550 -1.30 -48.82 -17.02
CA LYS A 550 -1.32 -48.71 -18.48
C LYS A 550 -2.75 -48.92 -19.03
N MET A 551 -3.34 -47.91 -19.67
CA MET A 551 -3.98 -48.05 -20.97
C MET A 551 -4.22 -46.68 -21.60
N LYS A 552 -3.66 -46.51 -22.81
CA LYS A 552 -3.81 -45.39 -23.72
C LYS A 552 -5.28 -45.02 -23.94
N LYS A 553 -5.60 -43.73 -23.88
CA LYS A 553 -6.50 -43.09 -24.86
C LYS A 553 -5.96 -41.70 -25.19
N SER A 554 -5.62 -41.56 -26.47
CA SER A 554 -5.33 -40.32 -27.18
C SER A 554 -6.51 -39.35 -26.98
N TYR A 555 -6.26 -38.26 -26.27
CA TYR A 555 -6.98 -37.02 -26.46
C TYR A 555 -6.00 -36.08 -27.17
N ARG A 556 -6.40 -35.58 -28.34
CA ARG A 556 -5.74 -34.46 -28.99
C ARG A 556 -5.85 -33.27 -28.04
N THR A 557 -4.76 -32.93 -27.38
CA THR A 557 -4.62 -31.66 -26.68
C THR A 557 -4.67 -30.58 -27.74
N ILE A 558 -5.66 -29.72 -27.66
CA ILE A 558 -5.61 -28.40 -28.29
C ILE A 558 -4.46 -27.71 -27.54
N GLU A 559 -3.33 -27.50 -28.22
CA GLU A 559 -2.19 -26.76 -27.64
C GLU A 559 -2.69 -25.37 -27.25
N ASP A 560 -2.46 -25.01 -25.99
CA ASP A 560 -2.82 -23.72 -25.42
C ASP A 560 -2.19 -22.59 -26.27
N PRO A 561 -2.98 -21.61 -26.76
CA PRO A 561 -2.46 -20.50 -27.56
C PRO A 561 -1.30 -19.76 -26.88
N SER A 562 -1.30 -19.69 -25.55
CA SER A 562 -0.24 -19.05 -24.76
C SER A 562 1.11 -19.77 -24.89
N ILE A 563 1.13 -21.10 -24.98
CA ILE A 563 2.35 -21.91 -25.16
C ILE A 563 2.85 -21.83 -26.61
N MET A 564 1.94 -21.69 -27.59
CA MET A 564 2.34 -21.45 -28.98
C MET A 564 2.97 -20.06 -29.17
N LEU A 565 2.40 -19.03 -28.53
CA LEU A 565 2.94 -17.67 -28.53
C LEU A 565 4.36 -17.64 -27.94
N GLU A 566 4.56 -18.24 -26.76
CA GLU A 566 5.89 -18.29 -26.11
C GLU A 566 6.94 -19.02 -26.97
N LYS A 567 6.56 -20.11 -27.67
CA LYS A 567 7.46 -20.80 -28.60
C LYS A 567 7.79 -19.97 -29.85
N LEU A 568 6.84 -19.18 -30.34
CA LEU A 568 7.02 -18.32 -31.51
C LEU A 568 7.91 -17.12 -31.19
N GLU A 569 7.73 -16.51 -30.03
CA GLU A 569 8.60 -15.41 -29.54
C GLU A 569 10.05 -15.88 -29.38
N GLN A 570 10.27 -17.03 -28.71
CA GLN A 570 11.61 -17.63 -28.57
C GLN A 570 12.24 -17.98 -29.93
N HIS A 571 11.43 -18.38 -30.92
CA HIS A 571 11.92 -18.69 -32.26
C HIS A 571 12.32 -17.42 -33.04
N ILE A 572 11.56 -16.33 -32.89
CA ILE A 572 11.88 -15.02 -33.50
C ILE A 572 13.18 -14.47 -32.90
N GLU A 573 13.34 -14.51 -31.57
CA GLU A 573 14.56 -14.05 -30.89
C GLU A 573 15.80 -14.82 -31.37
N ALA A 574 15.67 -16.14 -31.54
CA ALA A 574 16.75 -16.97 -32.08
C ALA A 574 17.11 -16.61 -33.54
N LEU A 575 16.12 -16.35 -34.39
CA LEU A 575 16.34 -15.94 -35.79
C LEU A 575 17.00 -14.55 -35.87
N GLU A 576 16.62 -13.61 -35.00
CA GLU A 576 17.23 -12.27 -34.93
C GLU A 576 18.70 -12.34 -34.48
N ALA A 577 19.00 -13.18 -33.49
CA ALA A 577 20.37 -13.43 -33.07
C ALA A 577 21.23 -14.06 -34.19
N GLU A 578 20.67 -15.01 -34.96
CA GLU A 578 21.35 -15.61 -36.12
C GLU A 578 21.60 -14.60 -37.25
N ILE A 579 20.62 -13.75 -37.57
CA ILE A 579 20.76 -12.68 -38.58
C ILE A 579 21.84 -11.69 -38.16
N TYR A 580 21.83 -11.24 -36.90
CA TYR A 580 22.83 -10.33 -36.36
C TYR A 580 24.24 -10.93 -36.41
N ALA A 581 24.38 -12.23 -36.12
CA ALA A 581 25.65 -12.94 -36.23
C ALA A 581 26.14 -13.02 -37.70
N ILE A 582 25.23 -13.20 -38.67
CA ILE A 582 25.57 -13.17 -40.10
C ILE A 582 26.02 -11.77 -40.54
N GLU A 583 25.32 -10.71 -40.11
CA GLU A 583 25.70 -9.32 -40.41
C GLU A 583 27.09 -8.96 -39.87
N LEU A 584 27.41 -9.39 -38.64
CA LEU A 584 28.73 -9.24 -38.04
C LEU A 584 29.82 -9.95 -38.85
N ARG A 585 29.55 -11.14 -39.39
CA ARG A 585 30.48 -11.85 -40.27
C ARG A 585 30.66 -11.14 -41.60
N MET A 586 29.58 -10.63 -42.19
CA MET A 586 29.64 -9.86 -43.44
C MET A 586 30.47 -8.58 -43.32
N ALA A 587 30.47 -7.92 -42.16
CA ALA A 587 31.24 -6.70 -41.91
C ALA A 587 32.77 -6.89 -41.95
N GLY A 588 33.26 -8.15 -41.87
CA GLY A 588 34.68 -8.48 -41.84
C GLY A 588 35.23 -9.18 -43.09
N ILE A 589 34.42 -9.43 -44.11
CA ILE A 589 34.78 -10.27 -45.27
C ILE A 589 34.96 -9.41 -46.53
N ALA A 590 36.07 -9.60 -47.23
CA ALA A 590 36.40 -8.92 -48.49
C ALA A 590 36.24 -9.81 -49.73
N ASP A 591 35.98 -11.11 -49.54
CA ASP A 591 35.76 -12.06 -50.64
C ASP A 591 34.30 -11.97 -51.15
N ALA A 592 34.14 -11.78 -52.46
CA ALA A 592 32.85 -11.52 -53.07
C ALA A 592 31.96 -12.77 -53.13
N GLU A 593 32.54 -13.97 -53.30
CA GLU A 593 31.78 -15.23 -53.32
C GLU A 593 31.25 -15.60 -51.93
N GLU A 594 32.08 -15.42 -50.89
CA GLU A 594 31.69 -15.67 -49.50
C GLU A 594 30.64 -14.66 -49.01
N LEU A 595 30.77 -13.38 -49.41
CA LEU A 595 29.79 -12.34 -49.08
C LEU A 595 28.44 -12.60 -49.75
N GLN A 596 28.43 -13.08 -51.00
CA GLN A 596 27.20 -13.48 -51.69
C GLN A 596 26.49 -14.66 -51.00
N ARG A 597 27.24 -15.67 -50.52
CA ARG A 597 26.67 -16.80 -49.76
C ARG A 597 26.07 -16.38 -48.42
N LEU A 598 26.74 -15.50 -47.69
CA LEU A 598 26.22 -14.99 -46.41
C LEU A 598 24.99 -14.11 -46.61
N GLN A 599 24.94 -13.36 -47.72
CA GLN A 599 23.77 -12.57 -48.09
C GLN A 599 22.56 -13.45 -48.42
N GLU A 600 22.75 -14.56 -49.14
CA GLU A 600 21.69 -15.54 -49.42
C GLU A 600 21.22 -16.27 -48.14
N GLN A 601 22.13 -16.57 -47.21
CA GLN A 601 21.76 -17.12 -45.90
C GLN A 601 20.96 -16.12 -45.06
N LYS A 602 21.34 -14.84 -45.09
CA LYS A 602 20.60 -13.77 -44.42
C LYS A 602 19.19 -13.63 -44.99
N GLU A 603 19.04 -13.57 -46.31
CA GLU A 603 17.74 -13.44 -46.97
C GLU A 603 16.79 -14.60 -46.62
N ASN A 604 17.31 -15.84 -46.56
CA ASN A 604 16.52 -16.99 -46.12
C ASN A 604 16.04 -16.86 -44.67
N LYS A 605 16.92 -16.41 -43.77
CA LYS A 605 16.59 -16.22 -42.34
C LYS A 605 15.64 -15.06 -42.10
N ASP A 606 15.79 -13.97 -42.86
CA ASP A 606 14.85 -12.84 -42.86
C ASP A 606 13.45 -13.30 -43.33
N SER A 607 13.38 -14.18 -44.34
CA SER A 607 12.10 -14.76 -44.80
C SER A 607 11.47 -15.69 -43.75
N GLU A 608 12.26 -16.52 -43.06
CA GLU A 608 11.78 -17.36 -41.94
C GLU A 608 11.23 -16.49 -40.80
N ARG A 609 11.94 -15.42 -40.44
CA ARG A 609 11.52 -14.47 -39.41
C ARG A 609 10.21 -13.77 -39.79
N GLN A 610 10.08 -13.32 -41.03
CA GLN A 610 8.86 -12.66 -41.49
C GLN A 610 7.65 -13.60 -41.44
N HIS A 611 7.84 -14.87 -41.81
CA HIS A 611 6.78 -15.87 -41.69
C HIS A 611 6.42 -16.20 -40.22
N ALA A 612 7.38 -16.14 -39.29
CA ALA A 612 7.13 -16.29 -37.86
C ALA A 612 6.33 -15.10 -37.30
N TYR A 613 6.65 -13.87 -37.71
CA TYR A 613 5.87 -12.67 -37.35
C TYR A 613 4.44 -12.73 -37.89
N GLU A 614 4.23 -13.18 -39.13
CA GLU A 614 2.88 -13.36 -39.70
C GLU A 614 2.05 -14.35 -38.87
N LYS A 615 2.65 -15.45 -38.40
CA LYS A 615 1.99 -16.42 -37.51
C LYS A 615 1.69 -15.84 -36.13
N LEU A 616 2.59 -15.05 -35.57
CA LEU A 616 2.41 -14.39 -34.29
C LEU A 616 1.23 -13.40 -34.34
N VAL A 617 1.15 -12.59 -35.41
CA VAL A 617 0.03 -11.67 -35.64
C VAL A 617 -1.30 -12.40 -35.79
N VAL A 618 -1.34 -13.56 -36.46
CA VAL A 618 -2.57 -14.37 -36.56
C VAL A 618 -2.99 -14.91 -35.18
N LEU A 619 -2.04 -15.37 -34.37
CA LEU A 619 -2.32 -15.90 -33.03
C LEU A 619 -2.73 -14.82 -32.02
N GLU A 620 -2.19 -13.61 -32.13
CA GLU A 620 -2.59 -12.46 -31.28
C GLU A 620 -3.99 -11.92 -31.60
N ASN A 621 -4.41 -12.00 -32.87
CA ASN A 621 -5.72 -11.50 -33.31
C ASN A 621 -6.88 -12.50 -33.11
N GLY A 622 -6.59 -13.75 -32.74
CA GLY A 622 -7.59 -14.72 -32.28
C GLY A 622 -8.53 -15.30 -33.34
N ASP A 623 -8.16 -15.27 -34.63
CA ASP A 623 -8.94 -15.85 -35.76
C ASP A 623 -8.67 -17.35 -36.01
#